data_AF-A0A957ZGS4-F1
#
_entry.id   AF-A0A957ZGS4-F1
#
_cell.length_a   1.000
_cell.length_b   1.000
_cell.length_c   1.000
_cell.angle_alpha   90.00
_cell.angle_beta   90.00
_cell.angle_gamma   90.00
#
_symmetry.space_group_name_H-M   'P 1'
#
loop_
_entity.id
_entity.type
_entity.pdbx_description
1 polymer ?
#
loop_
_entity_poly.entity_id
_entity_poly.type
_entity_poly.pdbx_seq_one_letter_code
_entity_poly.pdbx_strand_id
1 'polypeptide(L)'
;MSSYVLGFQDVDRADRALVGGKGANLAELSRLDGIRVPAGFCVTTEAYRRVMAAAPALDGLLDRLARLRVEDRAELRKLSGEIRRVVEALAMPDDIRAEISAALARLGAADAYAVRSSATAEDLPGASFAGQQDTVLNVRGTDAILAQIGKCWASLFTERAVIYRMQHAIDHRDVFLAVVVQKMIAAQAAGILFTADPVTANRKVLSIDAGFGLGEALVSGRVNPDTYKVRDGTIVDKRIATKTVALYAVAEGGTLVRELAPAQQTAQVLADAQILALARLGRTIETHFGCPQDIEWCLADDTLSIVQSRPITTLYPIPGAQEDVDDARSDAEPHVYISVAHQQMMTDAMKPLGISVWQLTAARPMFAGGGRLFVDVAPDLASPARRNILVNVLGKSDPLIRDALMTVLAREGFLPPAPAEQPGASPANRTPGPAPASFETLADYDPSIVGELIRRSQSSLDALQREIQRRSGPDLLDFILEDIRQLKQRLADPQSFGVIMTGMNASSWLNETMLAWLGEKNVADTLSHSAPNNVTSEMGLALLDVADVIRPFPQVVAYLEQAAGDNV
;
A
#
# COMPACT_ATOMS: atom_id res chain seq x y z
N MET A 1 17.16 -22.67 -28.03
CA MET A 1 16.53 -21.63 -28.89
C MET A 1 15.38 -21.06 -28.09
N SER A 2 15.33 -19.74 -27.91
CA SER A 2 14.22 -19.07 -27.22
C SER A 2 12.98 -19.12 -28.12
N SER A 3 11.85 -19.62 -27.59
CA SER A 3 10.58 -19.67 -28.31
C SER A 3 9.92 -18.27 -28.36
N TYR A 4 9.34 -17.88 -29.49
CA TYR A 4 8.58 -16.61 -29.59
C TYR A 4 7.18 -16.74 -28.99
N VAL A 5 6.68 -17.97 -28.88
CA VAL A 5 5.39 -18.28 -28.26
C VAL A 5 5.55 -19.35 -27.18
N LEU A 6 4.94 -19.13 -26.02
CA LEU A 6 4.89 -20.10 -24.92
C LEU A 6 3.44 -20.34 -24.49
N GLY A 7 2.98 -21.59 -24.49
CA GLY A 7 1.67 -21.95 -23.93
C GLY A 7 1.67 -21.82 -22.41
N PHE A 8 0.52 -21.56 -21.78
CA PHE A 8 0.46 -21.42 -20.32
C PHE A 8 1.01 -22.65 -19.56
N GLN A 9 0.80 -23.85 -20.11
CA GLN A 9 1.34 -25.09 -19.56
C GLN A 9 2.87 -25.22 -19.67
N ASP A 10 3.49 -24.47 -20.58
CA ASP A 10 4.92 -24.55 -20.90
C ASP A 10 5.75 -23.45 -20.21
N VAL A 11 5.11 -22.50 -19.51
CA VAL A 11 5.75 -21.35 -18.84
C VAL A 11 6.12 -21.72 -17.41
N ASP A 12 7.39 -21.60 -17.04
CA ASP A 12 7.84 -21.79 -15.66
C ASP A 12 8.01 -20.47 -14.87
N ARG A 13 8.53 -20.54 -13.63
CA ARG A 13 8.77 -19.33 -12.81
C ARG A 13 9.94 -18.48 -13.34
N ALA A 14 10.93 -19.08 -14.01
CA ALA A 14 12.08 -18.37 -14.57
C ALA A 14 11.68 -17.57 -15.82
N ASP A 15 10.62 -17.99 -16.52
CA ASP A 15 10.10 -17.34 -17.72
C ASP A 15 9.37 -16.02 -17.46
N ARG A 16 9.25 -15.55 -16.21
CA ARG A 16 8.55 -14.30 -15.87
C ARG A 16 9.06 -13.09 -16.65
N ALA A 17 10.37 -12.99 -16.90
CA ALA A 17 10.96 -11.94 -17.72
C ALA A 17 10.61 -12.08 -19.22
N LEU A 18 10.24 -13.28 -19.67
CA LEU A 18 9.82 -13.57 -21.04
C LEU A 18 8.33 -13.35 -21.28
N VAL A 19 7.47 -13.60 -20.28
CA VAL A 19 6.01 -13.53 -20.45
C VAL A 19 5.32 -12.41 -19.68
N GLY A 20 6.08 -11.64 -18.89
CA GLY A 20 5.56 -10.57 -18.03
C GLY A 20 4.74 -11.10 -16.84
N GLY A 21 4.29 -10.18 -15.99
CA GLY A 21 3.60 -10.51 -14.74
C GLY A 21 2.30 -11.28 -14.94
N LYS A 22 1.44 -10.78 -15.84
CA LYS A 22 0.12 -11.38 -16.13
C LYS A 22 0.24 -12.77 -16.74
N GLY A 23 1.13 -12.94 -17.72
CA GLY A 23 1.39 -14.22 -18.37
C GLY A 23 1.92 -15.27 -17.39
N ALA A 24 2.86 -14.87 -16.52
CA ALA A 24 3.41 -15.77 -15.50
C ALA A 24 2.36 -16.20 -14.48
N ASN A 25 1.55 -15.26 -13.98
CA ASN A 25 0.51 -15.57 -12.99
C ASN A 25 -0.57 -16.49 -13.58
N LEU A 26 -0.95 -16.29 -14.84
CA LEU A 26 -1.91 -17.18 -15.53
C LEU A 26 -1.38 -18.59 -15.74
N ALA A 27 -0.11 -18.71 -16.13
CA ALA A 27 0.56 -20.00 -16.26
C ALA A 27 0.62 -20.75 -14.93
N GLU A 28 0.99 -20.06 -13.85
CA GLU A 28 1.04 -20.63 -12.50
C GLU A 28 -0.35 -21.10 -12.04
N LEU A 29 -1.39 -20.27 -12.22
CA LEU A 29 -2.77 -20.64 -11.91
C LEU A 29 -3.29 -21.81 -12.75
N SER A 30 -2.88 -21.92 -14.03
CA SER A 30 -3.36 -22.98 -14.92
C SER A 30 -2.92 -24.39 -14.50
N ARG A 31 -1.89 -24.49 -13.65
CA ARG A 31 -1.38 -25.74 -13.08
C ARG A 31 -2.04 -26.14 -11.77
N LEU A 32 -2.87 -25.28 -11.19
CA LEU A 32 -3.50 -25.55 -9.90
C LEU A 32 -4.78 -26.37 -10.06
N ASP A 33 -4.83 -27.48 -9.35
CA ASP A 33 -6.01 -28.33 -9.30
C ASP A 33 -7.21 -27.54 -8.75
N GLY A 34 -8.36 -27.68 -9.42
CA GLY A 34 -9.60 -27.00 -9.04
C GLY A 34 -9.70 -25.54 -9.51
N ILE A 35 -8.68 -25.00 -10.18
CA ILE A 35 -8.71 -23.67 -10.78
C ILE A 35 -8.84 -23.80 -12.30
N ARG A 36 -9.86 -23.17 -12.87
CA ARG A 36 -10.04 -23.13 -14.33
C ARG A 36 -9.50 -21.83 -14.88
N VAL A 37 -8.47 -21.93 -15.70
CA VAL A 37 -7.94 -20.81 -16.49
C VAL A 37 -8.22 -21.08 -17.97
N PRO A 38 -8.80 -20.14 -18.73
CA PRO A 38 -9.00 -20.32 -20.17
C PRO A 38 -7.67 -20.56 -20.87
N ALA A 39 -7.64 -21.53 -21.78
CA ALA A 39 -6.43 -21.87 -22.53
C ALA A 39 -5.91 -20.67 -23.33
N GLY A 40 -4.59 -20.59 -23.46
CA GLY A 40 -3.94 -19.46 -24.12
C GLY A 40 -2.43 -19.63 -24.19
N PHE A 41 -1.78 -18.61 -24.73
CA PHE A 41 -0.33 -18.53 -24.84
C PHE A 41 0.16 -17.09 -24.67
N CYS A 42 1.45 -16.94 -24.43
CA CYS A 42 2.16 -15.68 -24.36
C CYS A 42 3.04 -15.54 -25.60
N VAL A 43 2.89 -14.43 -26.31
CA VAL A 43 3.90 -13.92 -27.24
C VAL A 43 5.00 -13.27 -26.40
N THR A 44 6.20 -13.83 -26.44
CA THR A 44 7.26 -13.49 -25.49
C THR A 44 7.87 -12.11 -25.76
N THR A 45 8.58 -11.58 -24.77
CA THR A 45 9.38 -10.35 -24.91
C THR A 45 10.45 -10.48 -25.99
N GLU A 46 10.83 -11.70 -26.38
CA GLU A 46 11.80 -11.92 -27.44
C GLU A 46 11.24 -11.71 -28.84
N ALA A 47 9.94 -11.98 -29.03
CA ALA A 47 9.23 -11.58 -30.23
C ALA A 47 9.19 -10.05 -30.34
N TYR A 48 8.92 -9.37 -29.21
CA TYR A 48 8.96 -7.90 -29.14
C TYR A 48 10.35 -7.35 -29.51
N ARG A 49 11.43 -7.83 -28.88
CA ARG A 49 12.80 -7.37 -29.18
C ARG A 49 13.16 -7.53 -30.64
N ARG A 50 12.85 -8.69 -31.22
CA ARG A 50 13.13 -8.99 -32.62
C ARG A 50 12.38 -8.05 -33.57
N VAL A 51 11.10 -7.78 -33.31
CA VAL A 51 10.31 -6.85 -34.12
C VAL A 51 10.83 -5.42 -34.00
N MET A 52 11.13 -4.96 -32.78
CA MET A 52 11.66 -3.60 -32.56
C MET A 52 13.05 -3.41 -33.19
N ALA A 53 13.90 -4.45 -33.17
CA ALA A 53 15.23 -4.41 -33.80
C ALA A 53 15.18 -4.23 -35.33
N ALA A 54 14.05 -4.56 -35.98
CA ALA A 54 13.84 -4.32 -37.40
C ALA A 54 13.54 -2.84 -37.75
N ALA A 55 13.50 -1.96 -36.74
CA ALA A 55 13.12 -0.56 -36.88
C ALA A 55 14.20 0.41 -36.34
N PRO A 56 15.36 0.58 -37.01
CA PRO A 56 16.42 1.49 -36.53
C PRO A 56 15.98 2.94 -36.34
N ALA A 57 14.91 3.37 -37.03
CA ALA A 57 14.31 4.68 -36.85
C ALA A 57 13.76 4.90 -35.42
N LEU A 58 13.42 3.82 -34.70
CA LEU A 58 12.93 3.87 -33.33
C LEU A 58 14.02 4.36 -32.37
N ASP A 59 15.28 3.99 -32.58
CA ASP A 59 16.39 4.36 -31.69
C ASP A 59 16.54 5.89 -31.58
N GLY A 60 16.49 6.59 -32.72
CA GLY A 60 16.57 8.05 -32.76
C GLY A 60 15.34 8.74 -32.16
N LEU A 61 14.15 8.14 -32.24
CA LEU A 61 12.96 8.66 -31.57
C LEU A 61 13.05 8.47 -30.05
N LEU A 62 13.57 7.33 -29.59
CA LEU A 62 13.81 7.07 -28.17
C LEU A 62 14.90 7.99 -27.59
N ASP A 63 15.97 8.28 -28.34
CA ASP A 63 17.00 9.24 -27.94
C ASP A 63 16.42 10.65 -27.75
N ARG A 64 15.51 11.06 -28.64
CA ARG A 64 14.79 12.34 -28.50
C ARG A 64 13.88 12.32 -27.28
N LEU A 65 13.20 11.20 -27.03
CA LEU A 65 12.27 11.04 -25.92
C LEU A 65 13.00 11.13 -24.57
N ALA A 66 14.18 10.50 -24.46
CA ALA A 66 15.01 10.50 -23.25
C ALA A 66 15.55 11.89 -22.86
N ARG A 67 15.51 12.88 -23.76
CA ARG A 67 15.93 14.27 -23.49
C ARG A 67 14.81 15.18 -23.02
N LEU A 68 13.56 14.72 -23.09
CA LEU A 68 12.40 15.50 -22.64
C LEU A 68 12.23 15.37 -21.13
N ARG A 69 11.56 16.36 -20.54
CA ARG A 69 11.12 16.34 -19.14
C ARG A 69 9.60 16.15 -19.06
N VAL A 70 9.10 15.79 -17.88
CA VAL A 70 7.67 15.50 -17.66
C VAL A 70 6.79 16.74 -17.95
N GLU A 71 7.36 17.93 -17.83
CA GLU A 71 6.69 19.21 -18.09
C GLU A 71 6.47 19.46 -19.60
N ASP A 72 7.21 18.79 -20.47
CA ASP A 72 7.21 19.00 -21.93
C ASP A 72 6.02 18.28 -22.62
N ARG A 73 4.82 18.41 -22.05
CA ARG A 73 3.61 17.61 -22.41
C ARG A 73 3.27 17.62 -23.90
N ALA A 74 3.37 18.77 -24.57
CA ALA A 74 3.03 18.88 -25.99
C ALA A 74 3.97 18.06 -26.88
N GLU A 75 5.28 18.12 -26.61
CA GLU A 75 6.29 17.35 -27.35
C GLU A 75 6.23 15.87 -26.98
N LEU A 76 6.01 15.54 -25.70
CA LEU A 76 5.79 14.16 -25.25
C LEU A 76 4.63 13.51 -26.00
N ARG A 77 3.48 14.20 -26.10
CA ARG A 77 2.31 13.71 -26.85
C ARG A 77 2.61 13.48 -28.32
N LYS A 78 3.31 14.41 -28.96
CA LYS A 78 3.68 14.32 -30.38
C LYS A 78 4.64 13.16 -30.64
N LEU A 79 5.73 13.08 -29.87
CA LEU A 79 6.77 12.07 -30.04
C LEU A 79 6.27 10.66 -29.68
N SER A 80 5.48 10.54 -28.60
CA SER A 80 4.77 9.31 -28.25
C SER A 80 3.87 8.84 -29.40
N GLY A 81 3.11 9.76 -30.01
CA GLY A 81 2.27 9.45 -31.17
C GLY A 81 3.06 9.04 -32.41
N GLU A 82 4.23 9.64 -32.65
CA GLU A 82 5.13 9.27 -33.75
C GLU A 82 5.70 7.86 -33.56
N ILE A 83 6.24 7.57 -32.37
CA ILE A 83 6.76 6.25 -32.01
C ILE A 83 5.68 5.17 -32.18
N ARG A 84 4.47 5.43 -31.68
CA ARG A 84 3.35 4.49 -31.82
C ARG A 84 3.04 4.14 -33.26
N ARG A 85 2.99 5.13 -34.16
CA ARG A 85 2.74 4.88 -35.60
C ARG A 85 3.85 4.05 -36.22
N VAL A 86 5.11 4.28 -35.85
CA VAL A 86 6.24 3.48 -36.32
C VAL A 86 6.06 2.04 -35.87
N VAL A 87 5.79 1.80 -34.58
CA VAL A 87 5.57 0.45 -34.02
C VAL A 87 4.38 -0.26 -34.65
N GLU A 88 3.25 0.42 -34.82
CA GLU A 88 2.04 -0.14 -35.44
C GLU A 88 2.24 -0.49 -36.93
N ALA A 89 3.20 0.16 -37.62
CA ALA A 89 3.52 -0.10 -39.01
C ALA A 89 4.56 -1.22 -39.23
N LEU A 90 5.17 -1.75 -38.17
CA LEU A 90 6.17 -2.81 -38.30
C LEU A 90 5.54 -4.12 -38.77
N ALA A 91 6.11 -4.68 -39.83
CA ALA A 91 5.75 -6.00 -40.28
C ALA A 91 6.27 -7.05 -39.30
N MET A 92 5.39 -7.93 -38.83
CA MET A 92 5.80 -9.07 -38.02
C MET A 92 6.54 -10.10 -38.88
N PRO A 93 7.78 -10.48 -38.52
CA PRO A 93 8.55 -11.52 -39.21
C PRO A 93 7.77 -12.83 -39.39
N ASP A 94 8.01 -13.52 -40.52
CA ASP A 94 7.28 -14.72 -40.91
C ASP A 94 7.45 -15.89 -39.93
N ASP A 95 8.61 -16.00 -39.28
CA ASP A 95 8.87 -17.01 -38.25
C ASP A 95 8.00 -16.82 -37.01
N ILE A 96 7.91 -15.58 -36.50
CA ILE A 96 7.02 -15.22 -35.38
C ILE A 96 5.55 -15.44 -35.79
N ARG A 97 5.17 -15.00 -36.99
CA ARG A 97 3.81 -15.19 -37.53
C ARG A 97 3.45 -16.68 -37.60
N ALA A 98 4.36 -17.52 -38.06
CA ALA A 98 4.16 -18.96 -38.16
C ALA A 98 3.96 -19.61 -36.79
N GLU A 99 4.76 -19.26 -35.78
CA GLU A 99 4.61 -19.77 -34.41
C GLU A 99 3.26 -19.37 -33.80
N ILE A 100 2.85 -18.11 -33.93
CA ILE A 100 1.55 -17.62 -33.44
C ILE A 100 0.40 -18.34 -34.15
N SER A 101 0.49 -18.49 -35.47
CA SER A 101 -0.54 -19.18 -36.26
C SER A 101 -0.65 -20.66 -35.87
N ALA A 102 0.48 -21.32 -35.61
CA ALA A 102 0.50 -22.71 -35.14
C ALA A 102 -0.10 -22.84 -33.72
N ALA A 103 0.15 -21.88 -32.83
CA ALA A 103 -0.48 -21.85 -31.51
C ALA A 103 -2.01 -21.65 -31.60
N LEU A 104 -2.47 -20.73 -32.44
CA LEU A 104 -3.90 -20.51 -32.69
C LEU A 104 -4.58 -21.72 -33.32
N ALA A 105 -3.92 -22.40 -34.27
CA ALA A 105 -4.45 -23.61 -34.89
C ALA A 105 -4.67 -24.74 -33.87
N ARG A 106 -3.78 -24.88 -32.88
CA ARG A 106 -3.93 -25.85 -31.78
C ARG A 106 -5.08 -25.51 -30.83
N LEU A 107 -5.33 -24.23 -30.57
CA LEU A 107 -6.37 -23.77 -29.62
C LEU A 107 -7.76 -23.61 -30.24
N GLY A 108 -7.82 -23.45 -31.57
CA GLY A 108 -9.02 -23.24 -32.37
C GLY A 108 -8.95 -21.92 -33.13
N ALA A 109 -8.53 -21.96 -34.41
CA ALA A 109 -8.33 -20.75 -35.21
C ALA A 109 -9.61 -19.93 -35.48
N ALA A 110 -10.77 -20.59 -35.43
CA ALA A 110 -12.09 -19.96 -35.61
C ALA A 110 -12.67 -19.38 -34.31
N ASP A 111 -12.03 -19.61 -33.16
CA ASP A 111 -12.49 -19.09 -31.88
C ASP A 111 -12.12 -17.62 -31.70
N ALA A 112 -12.72 -17.00 -30.70
CA ALA A 112 -12.40 -15.64 -30.29
C ALA A 112 -11.37 -15.64 -29.15
N TYR A 113 -10.51 -14.62 -29.14
CA TYR A 113 -9.43 -14.45 -28.18
C TYR A 113 -9.45 -13.05 -27.55
N ALA A 114 -9.05 -12.97 -26.29
CA ALA A 114 -8.63 -11.73 -25.63
C ALA A 114 -7.13 -11.55 -25.89
N VAL A 115 -6.75 -10.37 -26.38
CA VAL A 115 -5.35 -9.99 -26.59
C VAL A 115 -5.00 -8.93 -25.56
N ARG A 116 -4.11 -9.29 -24.62
CA ARG A 116 -3.84 -8.53 -23.40
C ARG A 116 -2.34 -8.33 -23.27
N SER A 117 -1.93 -7.09 -23.10
CA SER A 117 -0.56 -6.75 -22.74
C SER A 117 -0.13 -7.36 -21.39
N SER A 118 1.14 -7.73 -21.27
CA SER A 118 1.77 -8.27 -20.06
C SER A 118 3.20 -7.72 -19.96
N ALA A 119 3.39 -6.63 -19.22
CA ALA A 119 4.71 -6.03 -19.04
C ALA A 119 5.53 -6.75 -17.98
N THR A 120 6.85 -6.66 -18.12
CA THR A 120 7.83 -7.22 -17.16
C THR A 120 7.93 -6.39 -15.87
N ALA A 121 7.60 -5.10 -15.92
CA ALA A 121 7.69 -4.16 -14.81
C ALA A 121 6.35 -3.95 -14.06
N GLU A 122 5.30 -4.71 -14.38
CA GLU A 122 3.94 -4.54 -13.86
C GLU A 122 3.76 -4.81 -12.37
N ASP A 123 4.68 -5.57 -11.78
CA ASP A 123 4.60 -6.09 -10.42
C ASP A 123 5.79 -5.66 -9.54
N LEU A 124 6.53 -4.62 -9.94
CA LEU A 124 7.55 -4.03 -9.06
C LEU A 124 6.85 -3.37 -7.85
N PRO A 125 7.40 -3.46 -6.63
CA PRO A 125 6.86 -2.76 -5.47
C PRO A 125 6.73 -1.26 -5.74
N GLY A 126 5.52 -0.71 -5.62
CA GLY A 126 5.24 0.70 -5.93
C GLY A 126 5.01 1.02 -7.41
N ALA A 127 5.23 0.06 -8.32
CA ALA A 127 4.96 0.23 -9.74
C ALA A 127 3.70 -0.51 -10.17
N SER A 128 2.59 0.20 -10.35
CA SER A 128 1.38 -0.38 -10.92
C SER A 128 1.10 0.28 -12.26
N PHE A 129 1.38 -0.44 -13.35
CA PHE A 129 0.91 -0.07 -14.70
C PHE A 129 -0.60 -0.35 -14.88
N ALA A 130 -1.34 -0.56 -13.78
CA ALA A 130 -2.75 -0.91 -13.78
C ALA A 130 -3.57 0.06 -14.64
N GLY A 131 -4.33 -0.51 -15.57
CA GLY A 131 -5.25 0.21 -16.45
C GLY A 131 -4.59 1.09 -17.52
N GLN A 132 -3.25 1.07 -17.68
CA GLN A 132 -2.55 1.87 -18.71
C GLN A 132 -2.36 1.17 -20.06
N GLN A 133 -2.68 -0.12 -20.16
CA GLN A 133 -2.35 -0.89 -21.34
C GLN A 133 -3.60 -1.47 -22.02
N ASP A 134 -3.51 -1.58 -23.34
CA ASP A 134 -4.62 -1.99 -24.19
C ASP A 134 -4.94 -3.48 -24.00
N THR A 135 -6.16 -3.75 -23.54
CA THR A 135 -6.80 -5.06 -23.61
C THR A 135 -7.91 -4.96 -24.65
N VAL A 136 -7.93 -5.89 -25.60
CA VAL A 136 -9.02 -5.98 -26.58
C VAL A 136 -9.64 -7.36 -26.50
N LEU A 137 -10.96 -7.37 -26.30
CA LEU A 137 -11.74 -8.57 -26.15
C LEU A 137 -12.36 -9.01 -27.48
N ASN A 138 -12.66 -10.32 -27.57
CA ASN A 138 -13.38 -10.92 -28.69
C ASN A 138 -12.75 -10.68 -30.08
N VAL A 139 -11.42 -10.80 -30.17
CA VAL A 139 -10.69 -10.72 -31.44
C VAL A 139 -10.79 -12.07 -32.16
N ARG A 140 -11.20 -12.06 -33.43
CA ARG A 140 -11.36 -13.26 -34.27
C ARG A 140 -10.49 -13.18 -35.51
N GLY A 141 -9.91 -14.31 -35.89
CA GLY A 141 -9.06 -14.43 -37.08
C GLY A 141 -7.60 -14.07 -36.82
N THR A 142 -6.69 -14.85 -37.42
CA THR A 142 -5.25 -14.74 -37.21
C THR A 142 -4.69 -13.35 -37.50
N ASP A 143 -5.07 -12.74 -38.63
CA ASP A 143 -4.55 -11.41 -39.01
C ASP A 143 -5.00 -10.31 -38.04
N ALA A 144 -6.24 -10.39 -37.53
CA ALA A 144 -6.74 -9.43 -36.54
C ALA A 144 -6.00 -9.58 -35.20
N ILE A 145 -5.68 -10.82 -34.79
CA ILE A 145 -4.90 -11.10 -33.58
C ILE A 145 -3.48 -10.55 -33.73
N LEU A 146 -2.82 -10.78 -34.87
CA LEU A 146 -1.48 -10.25 -35.16
C LEU A 146 -1.46 -8.72 -35.15
N ALA A 147 -2.45 -8.08 -35.78
CA ALA A 147 -2.59 -6.63 -35.74
C ALA A 147 -2.79 -6.10 -34.31
N GLN A 148 -3.56 -6.82 -33.50
CA GLN A 148 -3.79 -6.44 -32.11
C GLN A 148 -2.56 -6.61 -31.22
N ILE A 149 -1.72 -7.63 -31.47
CA ILE A 149 -0.42 -7.78 -30.81
C ILE A 149 0.48 -6.57 -31.09
N GLY A 150 0.54 -6.11 -32.36
CA GLY A 150 1.26 -4.89 -32.73
C GLY A 150 0.77 -3.64 -31.99
N LYS A 151 -0.56 -3.49 -31.85
CA LYS A 151 -1.16 -2.40 -31.05
C LYS A 151 -0.81 -2.50 -29.56
N CYS A 152 -0.82 -3.71 -28.98
CA CYS A 152 -0.39 -3.90 -27.60
C CYS A 152 1.06 -3.43 -27.42
N TRP A 153 1.98 -3.77 -28.33
CA TRP A 153 3.36 -3.25 -28.28
C TRP A 153 3.44 -1.73 -28.40
N ALA A 154 2.64 -1.13 -29.27
CA ALA A 154 2.55 0.32 -29.39
C ALA A 154 2.02 0.98 -28.10
N SER A 155 1.18 0.29 -27.32
CA SER A 155 0.61 0.83 -26.07
C SER A 155 1.67 1.19 -25.01
N LEU A 156 2.87 0.61 -25.08
CA LEU A 156 4.02 1.01 -24.25
C LEU A 156 4.38 2.49 -24.45
N PHE A 157 4.10 3.07 -25.61
CA PHE A 157 4.46 4.43 -25.98
C PHE A 157 3.24 5.36 -25.99
N THR A 158 2.20 5.05 -25.23
CA THR A 158 1.17 6.06 -24.91
C THR A 158 1.78 7.17 -24.05
N GLU A 159 1.27 8.39 -24.19
CA GLU A 159 1.71 9.55 -23.40
C GLU A 159 1.71 9.23 -21.89
N ARG A 160 0.67 8.55 -21.41
CA ARG A 160 0.54 8.17 -20.01
C ARG A 160 1.59 7.17 -19.56
N ALA A 161 1.89 6.15 -20.37
CA ALA A 161 2.90 5.14 -20.05
C ALA A 161 4.32 5.74 -20.08
N VAL A 162 4.59 6.66 -21.01
CA VAL A 162 5.87 7.39 -21.09
C VAL A 162 6.08 8.26 -19.85
N ILE A 163 5.11 9.13 -19.52
CA ILE A 163 5.19 10.01 -18.34
C ILE A 163 5.40 9.19 -17.07
N TYR A 164 4.65 8.10 -16.93
CA TYR A 164 4.77 7.21 -15.78
C TYR A 164 6.21 6.68 -15.62
N ARG A 165 6.82 6.20 -16.70
CA ARG A 165 8.22 5.74 -16.68
C ARG A 165 9.20 6.83 -16.33
N MET A 166 9.02 8.04 -16.87
CA MET A 166 9.87 9.20 -16.56
C MET A 166 9.81 9.55 -15.06
N GLN A 167 8.60 9.57 -14.48
CA GLN A 167 8.40 9.84 -13.05
C GLN A 167 9.06 8.81 -12.13
N HIS A 168 9.23 7.58 -12.61
CA HIS A 168 9.85 6.48 -11.85
C HIS A 168 11.29 6.21 -12.29
N ALA A 169 11.89 7.09 -13.10
CA ALA A 169 13.25 6.95 -13.63
C ALA A 169 13.50 5.60 -14.34
N ILE A 170 12.50 5.07 -15.04
CA ILE A 170 12.59 3.83 -15.82
C ILE A 170 12.97 4.17 -17.26
N ASP A 171 14.09 3.63 -17.73
CA ASP A 171 14.51 3.79 -19.13
C ASP A 171 13.47 3.17 -20.08
N HIS A 172 13.15 3.89 -21.15
CA HIS A 172 12.20 3.44 -22.16
C HIS A 172 12.69 2.23 -22.97
N ARG A 173 14.00 1.96 -22.98
CA ARG A 173 14.65 0.83 -23.67
C ARG A 173 14.68 -0.45 -22.84
N ASP A 174 14.56 -0.34 -21.53
CA ASP A 174 14.63 -1.48 -20.60
C ASP A 174 13.26 -2.15 -20.36
N VAL A 175 12.21 -1.61 -20.97
CA VAL A 175 10.84 -2.14 -20.83
C VAL A 175 10.46 -2.94 -22.07
N PHE A 176 10.16 -4.21 -21.85
CA PHE A 176 9.68 -5.14 -22.88
C PHE A 176 8.25 -5.54 -22.56
N LEU A 177 7.47 -5.83 -23.62
CA LEU A 177 6.08 -6.24 -23.48
C LEU A 177 5.85 -7.62 -24.09
N ALA A 178 5.43 -8.55 -23.26
CA ALA A 178 4.81 -9.78 -23.71
C ALA A 178 3.32 -9.54 -23.97
N VAL A 179 2.70 -10.38 -24.80
CA VAL A 179 1.26 -10.29 -25.10
C VAL A 179 0.62 -11.64 -24.83
N VAL A 180 -0.35 -11.65 -23.92
CA VAL A 180 -1.19 -12.81 -23.62
C VAL A 180 -2.31 -12.88 -24.64
N VAL A 181 -2.42 -14.03 -25.32
CA VAL A 181 -3.52 -14.38 -26.21
C VAL A 181 -4.29 -15.52 -25.56
N GLN A 182 -5.48 -15.21 -25.04
CA GLN A 182 -6.28 -16.11 -24.21
C GLN A 182 -7.64 -16.36 -24.84
N LYS A 183 -8.11 -17.61 -24.85
CA LYS A 183 -9.41 -17.97 -25.40
C LYS A 183 -10.54 -17.23 -24.66
N MET A 184 -11.47 -16.64 -25.40
CA MET A 184 -12.61 -15.92 -24.82
C MET A 184 -13.61 -16.89 -24.22
N ILE A 185 -14.19 -16.49 -23.09
CA ILE A 185 -15.36 -17.11 -22.50
C ILE A 185 -16.58 -16.24 -22.80
N ALA A 186 -17.68 -16.88 -23.23
CA ALA A 186 -18.98 -16.24 -23.39
C ALA A 186 -19.64 -16.00 -22.01
N ALA A 187 -19.06 -15.07 -21.25
CA ALA A 187 -19.43 -14.84 -19.86
C ALA A 187 -20.88 -14.32 -19.73
N GLN A 188 -21.65 -14.95 -18.84
CA GLN A 188 -22.95 -14.48 -18.37
C GLN A 188 -22.78 -13.40 -17.29
N ALA A 189 -21.76 -13.57 -16.46
CA ALA A 189 -21.32 -12.61 -15.46
C ALA A 189 -19.79 -12.59 -15.36
N ALA A 190 -19.24 -11.47 -14.96
CA ALA A 190 -17.82 -11.31 -14.71
C ALA A 190 -17.57 -10.23 -13.68
N GLY A 191 -16.36 -10.21 -13.14
CA GLY A 191 -15.96 -9.12 -12.27
C GLY A 191 -14.64 -9.34 -11.58
N ILE A 192 -14.51 -8.70 -10.42
CA ILE A 192 -13.26 -8.58 -9.67
C ILE A 192 -13.49 -9.15 -8.27
N LEU A 193 -12.49 -9.84 -7.74
CA LEU A 193 -12.46 -10.32 -6.37
C LEU A 193 -11.17 -9.84 -5.71
N PHE A 194 -11.31 -9.18 -4.57
CA PHE A 194 -10.20 -8.82 -3.69
C PHE A 194 -10.23 -9.72 -2.46
N THR A 195 -9.14 -10.43 -2.18
CA THR A 195 -9.06 -11.33 -1.00
C THR A 195 -8.88 -10.58 0.32
N ALA A 196 -8.63 -9.27 0.24
CA ALA A 196 -8.73 -8.32 1.34
C ALA A 196 -9.67 -7.18 0.96
N ASP A 197 -10.43 -6.64 1.92
CA ASP A 197 -11.34 -5.52 1.68
C ASP A 197 -10.54 -4.28 1.22
N PRO A 198 -10.78 -3.74 0.01
CA PRO A 198 -9.98 -2.66 -0.55
C PRO A 198 -10.19 -1.31 0.18
N VAL A 199 -11.28 -1.17 0.94
CA VAL A 199 -11.59 0.06 1.70
C VAL A 199 -10.97 0.01 3.09
N THR A 200 -11.11 -1.12 3.79
CA THR A 200 -10.68 -1.25 5.19
C THR A 200 -9.33 -1.92 5.36
N ALA A 201 -8.74 -2.43 4.26
CA ALA A 201 -7.56 -3.30 4.25
C ALA A 201 -7.71 -4.57 5.13
N ASN A 202 -8.95 -4.96 5.46
CA ASN A 202 -9.23 -6.12 6.28
C ASN A 202 -8.99 -7.41 5.49
N ARG A 203 -7.87 -8.07 5.78
CA ARG A 203 -7.43 -9.32 5.13
C ARG A 203 -8.36 -10.51 5.40
N LYS A 204 -9.20 -10.46 6.45
CA LYS A 204 -10.18 -11.51 6.76
C LYS A 204 -11.52 -11.33 6.03
N VAL A 205 -11.72 -10.20 5.34
CA VAL A 205 -12.93 -9.94 4.56
C VAL A 205 -12.57 -9.91 3.08
N LEU A 206 -13.24 -10.75 2.30
CA LEU A 206 -13.10 -10.82 0.86
C LEU A 206 -14.23 -10.01 0.22
N SER A 207 -13.91 -9.19 -0.79
CA SER A 207 -14.86 -8.36 -1.52
C SER A 207 -15.00 -8.84 -2.96
N ILE A 208 -16.22 -8.99 -3.46
CA ILE A 208 -16.52 -9.42 -4.83
C ILE A 208 -17.36 -8.35 -5.49
N ASP A 209 -16.87 -7.80 -6.59
CA ASP A 209 -17.64 -6.95 -7.49
C ASP A 209 -18.09 -7.79 -8.69
N ALA A 210 -19.38 -7.77 -9.01
CA ALA A 210 -19.97 -8.58 -10.06
C ALA A 210 -20.89 -7.76 -10.98
N GLY A 211 -20.80 -7.99 -12.29
CA GLY A 211 -21.72 -7.44 -13.28
C GLY A 211 -22.07 -8.44 -14.37
N PHE A 212 -23.12 -8.14 -15.13
CA PHE A 212 -23.56 -8.98 -16.24
C PHE A 212 -22.66 -8.80 -17.47
N GLY A 213 -22.45 -9.88 -18.22
CA GLY A 213 -21.64 -9.89 -19.44
C GLY A 213 -20.14 -9.88 -19.17
N LEU A 214 -19.39 -9.18 -20.04
CA LEU A 214 -17.93 -9.12 -20.02
C LEU A 214 -17.39 -8.15 -18.96
N GLY A 215 -16.29 -8.53 -18.30
CA GLY A 215 -15.70 -7.80 -17.17
C GLY A 215 -15.13 -6.41 -17.51
N GLU A 216 -14.80 -6.14 -18.78
CA GLU A 216 -14.25 -4.83 -19.22
C GLU A 216 -15.17 -3.65 -18.87
N ALA A 217 -16.48 -3.87 -18.82
CA ALA A 217 -17.44 -2.85 -18.44
C ALA A 217 -17.28 -2.38 -16.98
N LEU A 218 -16.88 -3.29 -16.08
CA LEU A 218 -16.60 -2.97 -14.68
C LEU A 218 -15.24 -2.27 -14.56
N VAL A 219 -14.21 -2.84 -15.21
CA VAL A 219 -12.83 -2.29 -15.15
C VAL A 219 -12.76 -0.87 -15.72
N SER A 220 -13.57 -0.56 -16.73
CA SER A 220 -13.67 0.78 -17.32
C SER A 220 -14.57 1.76 -16.55
N GLY A 221 -15.19 1.34 -15.44
CA GLY A 221 -16.05 2.17 -14.61
C GLY A 221 -17.38 2.58 -15.28
N ARG A 222 -17.80 1.85 -16.33
CA ARG A 222 -19.03 2.17 -17.09
C ARG A 222 -20.30 1.61 -16.45
N VAL A 223 -20.16 0.64 -15.54
CA VAL A 223 -21.28 -0.07 -14.91
C VAL A 223 -21.05 -0.13 -13.40
N ASN A 224 -22.11 0.10 -12.62
CA ASN A 224 -22.09 -0.12 -11.18
C ASN A 224 -22.25 -1.61 -10.88
N PRO A 225 -21.26 -2.27 -10.24
CA PRO A 225 -21.36 -3.68 -9.92
C PRO A 225 -22.22 -3.95 -8.69
N ASP A 226 -22.71 -5.18 -8.56
CA ASP A 226 -23.08 -5.69 -7.24
C ASP A 226 -21.81 -5.90 -6.41
N THR A 227 -21.85 -5.57 -5.12
CA THR A 227 -20.76 -5.82 -4.20
C THR A 227 -21.19 -6.82 -3.13
N TYR A 228 -20.43 -7.89 -2.98
CA TYR A 228 -20.64 -8.92 -1.95
C TYR A 228 -19.42 -9.00 -1.03
N LYS A 229 -19.65 -9.06 0.28
CA LYS A 229 -18.58 -9.28 1.26
C LYS A 229 -18.71 -10.64 1.92
N VAL A 230 -17.61 -11.38 1.95
CA VAL A 230 -17.55 -12.72 2.54
C VAL A 230 -16.50 -12.75 3.64
N ARG A 231 -16.87 -13.30 4.80
CA ARG A 231 -15.99 -13.51 5.95
C ARG A 231 -16.21 -14.91 6.51
N ASP A 232 -15.14 -15.64 6.74
CA ASP A 232 -15.17 -16.98 7.37
C ASP A 232 -16.20 -17.94 6.73
N GLY A 233 -16.31 -17.90 5.39
CA GLY A 233 -17.24 -18.74 4.62
C GLY A 233 -18.71 -18.30 4.64
N THR A 234 -19.01 -17.12 5.20
CA THR A 234 -20.36 -16.56 5.29
C THR A 234 -20.46 -15.23 4.55
N ILE A 235 -21.61 -14.96 3.91
CA ILE A 235 -21.87 -13.65 3.29
C ILE A 235 -22.29 -12.69 4.39
N VAL A 236 -21.51 -11.63 4.61
CA VAL A 236 -21.73 -10.65 5.68
C VAL A 236 -22.35 -9.35 5.20
N ASP A 237 -22.25 -9.06 3.89
CA ASP A 237 -22.87 -7.89 3.28
C ASP A 237 -23.19 -8.17 1.80
N LYS A 238 -24.30 -7.59 1.32
CA LYS A 238 -24.70 -7.59 -0.10
C LYS A 238 -25.26 -6.24 -0.48
N ARG A 239 -24.68 -5.64 -1.51
CA ARG A 239 -25.18 -4.41 -2.12
C ARG A 239 -25.50 -4.68 -3.57
N ILE A 240 -26.79 -4.61 -3.91
CA ILE A 240 -27.27 -4.78 -5.28
C ILE A 240 -27.35 -3.41 -5.94
N ALA A 241 -26.59 -3.21 -7.01
CA ALA A 241 -26.59 -1.95 -7.75
C ALA A 241 -27.59 -1.98 -8.92
N THR A 242 -28.05 -0.82 -9.37
CA THR A 242 -28.82 -0.71 -10.61
C THR A 242 -27.86 -0.76 -11.81
N LYS A 243 -27.88 -1.88 -12.53
CA LYS A 243 -27.04 -2.17 -13.70
C LYS A 243 -27.83 -1.86 -14.96
N THR A 244 -27.66 -0.68 -15.56
CA THR A 244 -28.46 -0.26 -16.72
C THR A 244 -27.97 -0.87 -18.03
N VAL A 245 -26.68 -1.16 -18.14
CA VAL A 245 -26.05 -1.70 -19.35
C VAL A 245 -25.10 -2.85 -19.02
N ALA A 246 -24.84 -3.71 -20.01
CA ALA A 246 -23.85 -4.77 -19.97
C ALA A 246 -23.11 -4.89 -21.31
N LEU A 247 -21.88 -5.40 -21.28
CA LEU A 247 -21.04 -5.58 -22.47
C LEU A 247 -21.07 -7.03 -22.92
N TYR A 248 -21.29 -7.27 -24.21
CA TYR A 248 -21.37 -8.62 -24.78
C TYR A 248 -20.46 -8.76 -26.01
N ALA A 249 -19.94 -9.97 -26.23
CA ALA A 249 -19.24 -10.32 -27.45
C ALA A 249 -20.22 -10.39 -28.64
N VAL A 250 -19.78 -9.93 -29.81
CA VAL A 250 -20.54 -10.08 -31.07
C VAL A 250 -19.97 -11.21 -31.94
N ALA A 251 -20.80 -11.84 -32.76
CA ALA A 251 -20.42 -13.02 -33.54
C ALA A 251 -19.26 -12.75 -34.52
N GLU A 252 -19.25 -11.57 -35.16
CA GLU A 252 -18.24 -11.13 -36.14
C GLU A 252 -16.90 -10.70 -35.50
N GLY A 253 -16.85 -10.57 -34.17
CA GLY A 253 -15.68 -10.03 -33.44
C GLY A 253 -15.91 -8.62 -32.88
N GLY A 254 -15.28 -8.32 -31.74
CA GLY A 254 -15.47 -7.09 -30.97
C GLY A 254 -16.59 -7.17 -29.93
N THR A 255 -16.96 -6.03 -29.34
CA THR A 255 -17.91 -5.98 -28.21
C THR A 255 -19.00 -4.93 -28.42
N LEU A 256 -20.20 -5.20 -27.89
CA LEU A 256 -21.34 -4.29 -27.95
C LEU A 256 -21.90 -4.04 -26.55
N VAL A 257 -22.13 -2.77 -26.23
CA VAL A 257 -22.89 -2.37 -25.04
C VAL A 257 -24.37 -2.53 -25.32
N ARG A 258 -25.09 -3.24 -24.45
CA ARG A 258 -26.54 -3.43 -24.53
C ARG A 258 -27.20 -2.95 -23.26
N GLU A 259 -28.35 -2.29 -23.39
CA GLU A 259 -29.22 -2.01 -22.25
C GLU A 259 -29.81 -3.31 -21.70
N LEU A 260 -29.82 -3.41 -20.39
CA LEU A 260 -30.41 -4.54 -19.67
C LEU A 260 -31.92 -4.32 -19.53
N ALA A 261 -32.70 -5.41 -19.65
CA ALA A 261 -34.14 -5.34 -19.42
C ALA A 261 -34.43 -4.87 -17.98
N PRO A 262 -35.51 -4.11 -17.72
CA PRO A 262 -35.78 -3.52 -16.40
C PRO A 262 -35.69 -4.50 -15.22
N ALA A 263 -36.18 -5.74 -15.41
CA ALA A 263 -36.11 -6.79 -14.39
C ALA A 263 -34.67 -7.26 -14.09
N GLN A 264 -33.77 -7.21 -15.07
CA GLN A 264 -32.36 -7.59 -14.89
C GLN A 264 -31.55 -6.47 -14.22
N GLN A 265 -31.95 -5.20 -14.36
CA GLN A 265 -31.16 -4.07 -13.84
C GLN A 265 -31.00 -4.11 -12.32
N THR A 266 -32.01 -4.59 -11.61
CA THR A 266 -32.01 -4.74 -10.15
C THR A 266 -31.86 -6.19 -9.69
N ALA A 267 -31.59 -7.12 -10.61
CA ALA A 267 -31.35 -8.51 -10.26
C ALA A 267 -29.95 -8.68 -9.63
N GLN A 268 -29.86 -9.62 -8.69
CA GLN A 268 -28.59 -10.07 -8.13
C GLN A 268 -27.82 -10.84 -9.21
N VAL A 269 -26.55 -10.50 -9.44
CA VAL A 269 -25.73 -11.09 -10.51
C VAL A 269 -25.33 -12.54 -10.22
N LEU A 270 -24.86 -12.81 -9.00
CA LEU A 270 -24.42 -14.15 -8.58
C LEU A 270 -25.37 -14.74 -7.56
N ALA A 271 -25.72 -16.03 -7.69
CA ALA A 271 -26.41 -16.75 -6.62
C ALA A 271 -25.49 -16.92 -5.40
N ASP A 272 -26.07 -17.03 -4.20
CA ASP A 272 -25.31 -17.15 -2.93
C ASP A 272 -24.30 -18.30 -2.94
N ALA A 273 -24.68 -19.44 -3.53
CA ALA A 273 -23.78 -20.58 -3.68
C ALA A 273 -22.56 -20.26 -4.57
N GLN A 274 -22.76 -19.47 -5.64
CA GLN A 274 -21.69 -19.02 -6.54
C GLN A 274 -20.79 -17.99 -5.84
N ILE A 275 -21.35 -17.07 -5.04
CA ILE A 275 -20.59 -16.11 -4.21
C ILE A 275 -19.63 -16.86 -3.29
N LEU A 276 -20.15 -17.86 -2.56
CA LEU A 276 -19.34 -18.66 -1.63
C LEU A 276 -18.32 -19.56 -2.35
N ALA A 277 -18.67 -20.11 -3.51
CA ALA A 277 -17.73 -20.90 -4.33
C ALA A 277 -16.56 -20.03 -4.83
N LEU A 278 -16.86 -18.84 -5.33
CA LEU A 278 -15.86 -17.88 -5.79
C LEU A 278 -14.99 -17.37 -4.64
N ALA A 279 -15.57 -17.11 -3.46
CA ALA A 279 -14.81 -16.73 -2.27
C ALA A 279 -13.82 -17.84 -1.84
N ARG A 280 -14.24 -19.11 -1.87
CA ARG A 280 -13.33 -20.25 -1.61
C ARG A 280 -12.19 -20.30 -2.62
N LEU A 281 -12.50 -20.15 -3.90
CA LEU A 281 -11.49 -20.11 -4.97
C LEU A 281 -10.48 -18.97 -4.76
N GLY A 282 -10.95 -17.77 -4.41
CA GLY A 282 -10.09 -16.63 -4.10
C GLY A 282 -9.14 -16.89 -2.93
N ARG A 283 -9.61 -17.55 -1.86
CA ARG A 283 -8.76 -17.93 -0.72
C ARG A 283 -7.74 -19.02 -1.07
N THR A 284 -8.08 -19.97 -1.94
CA THR A 284 -7.12 -20.94 -2.48
C THR A 284 -6.00 -20.24 -3.25
N ILE A 285 -6.36 -19.26 -4.09
CA ILE A 285 -5.38 -18.49 -4.88
C ILE A 285 -4.49 -17.63 -3.99
N GLU A 286 -5.05 -16.93 -3.00
CA GLU A 286 -4.28 -16.18 -2.01
C GLU A 286 -3.32 -17.07 -1.22
N THR A 287 -3.76 -18.25 -0.79
CA THR A 287 -2.92 -19.21 -0.08
C THR A 287 -1.74 -19.66 -0.96
N HIS A 288 -1.99 -19.89 -2.25
CA HIS A 288 -0.95 -20.27 -3.19
C HIS A 288 0.10 -19.18 -3.40
N PHE A 289 -0.31 -17.93 -3.57
CA PHE A 289 0.60 -16.79 -3.76
C PHE A 289 1.19 -16.24 -2.46
N GLY A 290 0.69 -16.66 -1.29
CA GLY A 290 1.16 -16.22 0.03
C GLY A 290 0.86 -14.75 0.37
N CYS A 291 0.04 -14.07 -0.42
CA CYS A 291 -0.30 -12.66 -0.21
C CYS A 291 -1.68 -12.32 -0.80
N PRO A 292 -2.36 -11.26 -0.31
CA PRO A 292 -3.66 -10.86 -0.82
C PRO A 292 -3.67 -10.59 -2.32
N GLN A 293 -4.70 -11.08 -3.02
CA GLN A 293 -4.82 -11.05 -4.47
C GLN A 293 -6.02 -10.21 -4.93
N ASP A 294 -5.83 -9.53 -6.06
CA ASP A 294 -6.84 -8.95 -6.92
C ASP A 294 -7.02 -9.88 -8.13
N ILE A 295 -8.21 -10.46 -8.26
CA ILE A 295 -8.51 -11.57 -9.15
C ILE A 295 -9.66 -11.18 -10.08
N GLU A 296 -9.41 -11.25 -11.39
CA GLU A 296 -10.49 -11.13 -12.38
C GLU A 296 -11.05 -12.52 -12.71
N TRP A 297 -12.36 -12.62 -12.74
CA TRP A 297 -13.08 -13.87 -12.94
C TRP A 297 -14.25 -13.69 -13.91
N CYS A 298 -14.68 -14.80 -14.50
CA CYS A 298 -15.91 -14.87 -15.29
C CYS A 298 -16.69 -16.15 -14.99
N LEU A 299 -18.00 -16.09 -15.20
CA LEU A 299 -18.96 -17.16 -15.03
C LEU A 299 -19.67 -17.42 -16.36
N ALA A 300 -19.61 -18.66 -16.84
CA ALA A 300 -20.39 -19.14 -17.97
C ALA A 300 -20.89 -20.55 -17.66
N ASP A 301 -22.19 -20.81 -17.86
CA ASP A 301 -22.81 -22.13 -17.66
C ASP A 301 -22.46 -22.74 -16.28
N ASP A 302 -22.65 -21.96 -15.21
CA ASP A 302 -22.29 -22.28 -13.82
C ASP A 302 -20.81 -22.62 -13.57
N THR A 303 -19.95 -22.41 -14.56
CA THR A 303 -18.51 -22.62 -14.47
C THR A 303 -17.79 -21.29 -14.20
N LEU A 304 -17.15 -21.19 -13.03
CA LEU A 304 -16.22 -20.12 -12.72
C LEU A 304 -14.87 -20.36 -13.39
N SER A 305 -14.32 -19.33 -14.00
CA SER A 305 -12.96 -19.33 -14.57
C SER A 305 -12.22 -18.06 -14.14
N ILE A 306 -10.92 -18.20 -13.89
CA ILE A 306 -10.03 -17.09 -13.54
C ILE A 306 -9.33 -16.60 -14.80
N VAL A 307 -9.42 -15.30 -15.03
CA VAL A 307 -8.84 -14.66 -16.22
C VAL A 307 -7.65 -13.77 -15.88
N GLN A 308 -7.43 -13.44 -14.61
CA GLN A 308 -6.22 -12.77 -14.12
C GLN A 308 -6.10 -12.92 -12.58
N SER A 309 -4.87 -12.91 -12.05
CA SER A 309 -4.59 -12.67 -10.62
C SER A 309 -3.35 -11.79 -10.49
N ARG A 310 -3.32 -10.89 -9.51
CA ARG A 310 -2.18 -10.05 -9.16
C ARG A 310 -2.17 -9.71 -7.67
N PRO A 311 -0.99 -9.45 -7.06
CA PRO A 311 -0.93 -9.03 -5.66
C PRO A 311 -1.56 -7.64 -5.44
N ILE A 312 -2.24 -7.45 -4.31
CA ILE A 312 -2.74 -6.12 -3.90
C ILE A 312 -1.58 -5.31 -3.30
N THR A 313 -1.17 -4.24 -3.97
CA THR A 313 -0.02 -3.41 -3.57
C THR A 313 -0.38 -2.15 -2.76
N THR A 314 -1.68 -1.89 -2.54
CA THR A 314 -2.18 -0.71 -1.82
C THR A 314 -2.42 -0.95 -0.33
N LEU A 315 -2.33 -2.19 0.13
CA LEU A 315 -2.59 -2.53 1.54
C LEU A 315 -1.45 -2.02 2.43
N TYR A 316 -1.82 -1.39 3.54
CA TYR A 316 -0.86 -1.10 4.60
C TYR A 316 -0.32 -2.42 5.17
N PRO A 317 1.01 -2.61 5.30
CA PRO A 317 1.59 -3.84 5.83
C PRO A 317 1.28 -4.00 7.33
N ILE A 318 1.23 -5.23 7.81
CA ILE A 318 0.96 -5.53 9.22
C ILE A 318 2.24 -5.22 10.03
N PRO A 319 2.16 -4.41 11.11
CA PRO A 319 3.33 -4.15 11.96
C PRO A 319 3.93 -5.45 12.51
N GLY A 320 5.25 -5.58 12.45
CA GLY A 320 5.99 -6.75 12.97
C GLY A 320 5.97 -8.00 12.08
N ALA A 321 5.26 -8.00 10.94
CA ALA A 321 5.19 -9.16 10.04
C ALA A 321 6.40 -9.30 9.09
N GLN A 322 7.31 -8.33 9.04
CA GLN A 322 8.46 -8.30 8.12
C GLN A 322 9.80 -8.63 8.80
N GLU A 323 9.83 -8.83 10.11
CA GLU A 323 11.07 -9.13 10.83
C GLU A 323 11.14 -10.65 11.05
N ASP A 324 12.14 -11.31 10.44
CA ASP A 324 12.62 -12.67 10.76
C ASP A 324 13.16 -12.70 12.21
N VAL A 325 12.29 -12.39 13.18
CA VAL A 325 12.58 -12.52 14.59
C VAL A 325 11.91 -13.81 15.01
N ASP A 326 12.71 -14.73 15.57
CA ASP A 326 12.34 -16.05 16.12
C ASP A 326 11.18 -16.04 17.15
N ASP A 327 10.52 -14.91 17.36
CA ASP A 327 9.29 -14.80 18.13
C ASP A 327 8.12 -15.12 17.18
N ALA A 328 7.91 -16.43 16.98
CA ALA A 328 6.71 -16.99 16.38
C ALA A 328 5.48 -16.57 17.18
N ARG A 329 5.06 -15.30 17.02
CA ARG A 329 3.78 -14.82 17.51
C ARG A 329 2.74 -15.51 16.69
N SER A 330 2.18 -16.55 17.29
CA SER A 330 1.06 -17.30 16.77
C SER A 330 0.00 -16.32 16.25
N ASP A 331 -0.25 -16.35 14.94
CA ASP A 331 -1.35 -15.69 14.22
C ASP A 331 -2.76 -15.95 14.83
N ALA A 332 -2.85 -16.74 15.90
CA ALA A 332 -4.10 -17.07 16.58
C ALA A 332 -4.65 -15.95 17.48
N GLU A 333 -3.83 -15.06 18.04
CA GLU A 333 -4.32 -14.01 18.95
C GLU A 333 -4.51 -12.65 18.26
N PRO A 334 -5.63 -11.95 18.53
CA PRO A 334 -5.90 -10.65 17.93
C PRO A 334 -5.07 -9.54 18.60
N HIS A 335 -4.32 -8.80 17.78
CA HIS A 335 -3.52 -7.65 18.20
C HIS A 335 -4.19 -6.31 17.88
N VAL A 336 -3.83 -5.27 18.63
CA VAL A 336 -4.28 -3.89 18.39
C VAL A 336 -3.07 -2.97 18.43
N TYR A 337 -2.69 -2.46 17.26
CA TYR A 337 -1.53 -1.58 17.11
C TYR A 337 -1.97 -0.11 17.08
N ILE A 338 -1.44 0.72 17.99
CA ILE A 338 -1.59 2.18 17.96
C ILE A 338 -0.40 2.79 17.22
N SER A 339 -0.67 3.74 16.33
CA SER A 339 0.35 4.45 15.56
C SER A 339 1.11 5.45 16.42
N VAL A 340 2.42 5.24 16.59
CA VAL A 340 3.33 6.21 17.24
C VAL A 340 3.48 7.44 16.36
N ALA A 341 3.45 7.26 15.04
CA ALA A 341 3.51 8.35 14.06
C ALA A 341 2.43 9.42 14.27
N HIS A 342 1.18 9.02 14.55
CA HIS A 342 0.11 9.98 14.84
C HIS A 342 0.31 10.68 16.19
N GLN A 343 0.77 9.95 17.22
CA GLN A 343 1.08 10.53 18.53
C GLN A 343 2.21 11.57 18.46
N GLN A 344 3.19 11.36 17.58
CA GLN A 344 4.33 12.26 17.37
C GLN A 344 4.07 13.31 16.28
N MET A 345 2.86 13.34 15.68
CA MET A 345 2.53 14.18 14.52
C MET A 345 3.54 14.05 13.35
N MET A 346 4.14 12.87 13.18
CA MET A 346 5.15 12.56 12.16
C MET A 346 4.71 11.33 11.37
N THR A 347 3.88 11.55 10.35
CA THR A 347 3.25 10.48 9.54
C THR A 347 4.06 10.07 8.30
N ASP A 348 5.16 10.76 8.03
CA ASP A 348 6.09 10.43 6.96
C ASP A 348 6.77 9.08 7.21
N ALA A 349 7.21 8.43 6.13
CA ALA A 349 7.97 7.20 6.24
C ALA A 349 9.38 7.50 6.77
N MET A 350 9.77 6.80 7.83
CA MET A 350 11.12 6.84 8.38
C MET A 350 12.02 5.85 7.63
N LYS A 351 13.26 6.28 7.38
CA LYS A 351 14.31 5.40 6.85
C LYS A 351 14.73 4.37 7.91
N PRO A 352 15.29 3.21 7.51
CA PRO A 352 15.63 2.12 8.45
C PRO A 352 16.46 2.55 9.66
N LEU A 353 17.49 3.37 9.46
CA LEU A 353 18.33 3.86 10.58
C LEU A 353 17.52 4.68 11.61
N GLY A 354 16.57 5.50 11.15
CA GLY A 354 15.69 6.27 12.04
C GLY A 354 14.75 5.38 12.85
N ILE A 355 14.19 4.34 12.21
CA ILE A 355 13.38 3.31 12.88
C ILE A 355 14.18 2.61 13.97
N SER A 356 15.41 2.16 13.66
CA SER A 356 16.28 1.47 14.62
C SER A 356 16.60 2.32 15.84
N VAL A 357 16.94 3.61 15.67
CA VAL A 357 17.21 4.51 16.80
C VAL A 357 15.98 4.66 17.69
N TRP A 358 14.80 4.87 17.10
CA TRP A 358 13.55 4.96 17.87
C TRP A 358 13.26 3.68 18.65
N GLN A 359 13.38 2.51 18.03
CA GLN A 359 13.18 1.22 18.70
C GLN A 359 14.15 1.02 19.87
N LEU A 360 15.43 1.39 19.70
CA LEU A 360 16.42 1.29 20.77
C LEU A 360 16.08 2.20 21.97
N THR A 361 15.64 3.43 21.72
CA THR A 361 15.26 4.39 22.76
C THR A 361 13.90 4.12 23.41
N ALA A 362 13.06 3.30 22.80
CA ALA A 362 11.69 3.08 23.25
C ALA A 362 11.60 2.45 24.66
N ALA A 363 10.69 2.96 25.47
CA ALA A 363 10.37 2.39 26.79
C ALA A 363 9.53 1.09 26.70
N ARG A 364 8.82 0.91 25.58
CA ARG A 364 8.04 -0.29 25.26
C ARG A 364 8.36 -0.77 23.85
N PRO A 365 8.25 -2.08 23.55
CA PRO A 365 8.52 -2.60 22.22
C PRO A 365 7.70 -1.85 21.16
N MET A 366 8.37 -1.35 20.12
CA MET A 366 7.74 -0.72 18.96
C MET A 366 7.94 -1.60 17.73
N PHE A 367 6.86 -1.79 16.97
CA PHE A 367 6.83 -2.61 15.77
C PHE A 367 6.83 -1.73 14.53
N ALA A 368 7.73 -2.03 13.61
CA ALA A 368 7.77 -1.33 12.33
C ALA A 368 6.69 -1.89 11.39
N GLY A 369 6.05 -0.99 10.63
CA GLY A 369 5.15 -1.32 9.54
C GLY A 369 5.08 -0.16 8.57
N GLY A 370 5.31 -0.40 7.28
CA GLY A 370 5.14 0.61 6.23
C GLY A 370 6.03 1.86 6.42
N GLY A 371 7.22 1.68 7.03
CA GLY A 371 8.14 2.77 7.37
C GLY A 371 7.73 3.59 8.59
N ARG A 372 6.74 3.16 9.38
CA ARG A 372 6.30 3.86 10.60
C ARG A 372 6.36 2.91 11.79
N LEU A 373 6.28 3.47 12.99
CA LEU A 373 6.30 2.74 14.25
C LEU A 373 4.92 2.64 14.88
N PHE A 374 4.66 1.49 15.46
CA PHE A 374 3.43 1.13 16.15
C PHE A 374 3.75 0.50 17.49
N VAL A 375 2.77 0.49 18.39
CA VAL A 375 2.87 -0.37 19.56
C VAL A 375 1.58 -1.14 19.79
N ASP A 376 1.75 -2.41 20.10
CA ASP A 376 0.67 -3.30 20.51
C ASP A 376 0.12 -2.92 21.89
N VAL A 377 -1.19 -2.70 21.95
CA VAL A 377 -1.95 -2.41 23.17
C VAL A 377 -3.02 -3.45 23.44
N ALA A 378 -3.09 -4.55 22.69
CA ALA A 378 -4.06 -5.61 22.96
C ALA A 378 -4.01 -6.12 24.42
N PRO A 379 -2.82 -6.32 25.04
CA PRO A 379 -2.75 -6.71 26.46
C PRO A 379 -3.34 -5.67 27.42
N ASP A 380 -3.16 -4.38 27.12
CA ASP A 380 -3.71 -3.28 27.93
C ASP A 380 -5.23 -3.19 27.79
N LEU A 381 -5.76 -3.44 26.58
CA LEU A 381 -7.19 -3.44 26.31
C LEU A 381 -7.91 -4.66 26.93
N ALA A 382 -7.22 -5.77 27.19
CA ALA A 382 -7.81 -6.96 27.80
C ALA A 382 -8.22 -6.75 29.28
N SER A 383 -7.50 -5.90 30.02
CA SER A 383 -7.80 -5.58 31.43
C SER A 383 -8.74 -4.37 31.55
N PRO A 384 -9.89 -4.45 32.26
CA PRO A 384 -10.79 -3.31 32.43
C PRO A 384 -10.12 -2.07 33.05
N ALA A 385 -9.26 -2.28 34.05
CA ALA A 385 -8.53 -1.19 34.71
C ALA A 385 -7.54 -0.50 33.76
N ARG A 386 -6.71 -1.27 33.04
CA ARG A 386 -5.73 -0.73 32.08
C ARG A 386 -6.40 -0.12 30.86
N ARG A 387 -7.50 -0.71 30.38
CA ARG A 387 -8.32 -0.17 29.29
C ARG A 387 -8.85 1.22 29.63
N ASN A 388 -9.41 1.39 30.82
CA ASN A 388 -9.91 2.71 31.26
C ASN A 388 -8.78 3.74 31.31
N ILE A 389 -7.60 3.37 31.80
CA ILE A 389 -6.43 4.26 31.81
C ILE A 389 -6.03 4.62 30.38
N LEU A 390 -5.86 3.63 29.50
CA LEU A 390 -5.43 3.85 28.11
C LEU A 390 -6.39 4.77 27.35
N VAL A 391 -7.70 4.50 27.43
CA VAL A 391 -8.73 5.29 26.73
C VAL A 391 -8.84 6.71 27.30
N ASN A 392 -8.73 6.89 28.61
CA ASN A 392 -8.84 8.22 29.23
C ASN A 392 -7.58 9.07 29.04
N VAL A 393 -6.39 8.46 29.15
CA VAL A 393 -5.11 9.17 29.00
C VAL A 393 -4.89 9.54 27.54
N LEU A 394 -4.96 8.57 26.62
CA LEU A 394 -4.79 8.87 25.19
C LEU A 394 -5.95 9.70 24.65
N GLY A 395 -7.16 9.48 25.14
CA GLY A 395 -8.34 10.16 24.62
C GLY A 395 -8.53 11.60 25.10
N LYS A 396 -7.83 12.03 26.15
CA LYS A 396 -7.75 13.45 26.53
C LYS A 396 -6.81 14.23 25.60
N SER A 397 -5.74 13.60 25.10
CA SER A 397 -4.76 14.23 24.20
C SER A 397 -5.09 14.09 22.72
N ASP A 398 -5.73 12.97 22.31
CA ASP A 398 -6.08 12.67 20.92
C ASP A 398 -7.49 12.04 20.83
N PRO A 399 -8.52 12.88 20.58
CA PRO A 399 -9.90 12.41 20.43
C PRO A 399 -10.09 11.43 19.26
N LEU A 400 -9.30 11.53 18.19
CA LEU A 400 -9.44 10.66 17.01
C LEU A 400 -8.92 9.26 17.30
N ILE A 401 -7.78 9.14 18.01
CA ILE A 401 -7.29 7.84 18.50
C ILE A 401 -8.30 7.22 19.47
N ARG A 402 -8.93 8.03 20.33
CA ARG A 402 -9.99 7.54 21.23
C ARG A 402 -11.16 6.93 20.46
N ASP A 403 -11.70 7.64 19.49
CA ASP A 403 -12.85 7.18 18.71
C ASP A 403 -12.52 5.90 17.93
N ALA A 404 -11.29 5.81 17.39
CA ALA A 404 -10.79 4.60 16.75
C ALA A 404 -10.69 3.41 17.73
N LEU A 405 -10.16 3.62 18.94
CA LEU A 405 -10.10 2.58 19.98
C LEU A 405 -11.49 2.15 20.44
N MET A 406 -12.42 3.08 20.62
CA MET A 406 -13.81 2.78 20.97
C MET A 406 -14.49 1.94 19.89
N THR A 407 -14.20 2.21 18.62
CA THR A 407 -14.68 1.41 17.48
C THR A 407 -14.14 -0.03 17.52
N VAL A 408 -12.89 -0.23 17.93
CA VAL A 408 -12.31 -1.57 18.11
C VAL A 408 -12.94 -2.29 19.31
N LEU A 409 -13.14 -1.59 20.42
CA LEU A 409 -13.75 -2.13 21.64
C LEU A 409 -15.21 -2.56 21.44
N ALA A 410 -15.93 -1.92 20.54
CA ALA A 410 -17.30 -2.29 20.18
C ALA A 410 -17.40 -3.59 19.35
N ARG A 411 -16.27 -4.15 18.87
CA ARG A 411 -16.27 -5.40 18.10
C ARG A 411 -16.33 -6.60 19.04
N GLU A 412 -17.49 -7.23 19.12
CA GLU A 412 -17.69 -8.46 19.90
C GLU A 412 -16.70 -9.56 19.47
N GLY A 413 -16.10 -10.24 20.45
CA GLY A 413 -15.17 -11.35 20.23
C GLY A 413 -13.83 -10.98 19.59
N PHE A 414 -13.52 -9.68 19.39
CA PHE A 414 -12.26 -9.26 18.78
C PHE A 414 -11.09 -9.18 19.77
N LEU A 415 -11.32 -8.82 21.03
CA LEU A 415 -10.25 -8.76 22.04
C LEU A 415 -10.09 -10.10 22.77
N PRO A 416 -8.86 -10.46 23.19
CA PRO A 416 -8.67 -11.66 23.98
C PRO A 416 -9.44 -11.56 25.31
N PRO A 417 -9.90 -12.69 25.87
CA PRO A 417 -10.53 -12.70 27.18
C PRO A 417 -9.56 -12.15 28.23
N ALA A 418 -10.10 -11.46 29.24
CA ALA A 418 -9.29 -10.94 30.32
C ALA A 418 -8.50 -12.09 30.97
N PRO A 419 -7.18 -11.96 31.20
CA PRO A 419 -6.44 -12.98 31.93
C PRO A 419 -7.09 -13.17 33.31
N ALA A 420 -7.28 -14.44 33.72
CA ALA A 420 -7.81 -14.75 35.04
C ALA A 420 -6.93 -14.08 36.11
N GLU A 421 -7.51 -13.20 36.91
CA GLU A 421 -6.83 -12.61 38.05
C GLU A 421 -6.47 -13.74 39.03
N GLN A 422 -5.19 -14.13 39.06
CA GLN A 422 -4.67 -15.01 40.11
C GLN A 422 -4.53 -14.20 41.39
N PRO A 423 -5.24 -14.54 42.48
CA PRO A 423 -5.00 -13.92 43.78
C PRO A 423 -3.62 -14.39 44.27
N GLY A 424 -2.60 -13.52 44.21
CA GLY A 424 -1.33 -13.74 44.90
C GLY A 424 -0.06 -13.96 44.06
N ALA A 425 -0.06 -13.72 42.74
CA ALA A 425 1.19 -13.78 41.96
C ALA A 425 2.02 -12.48 42.16
N SER A 426 3.18 -12.58 42.82
CA SER A 426 4.12 -11.47 43.00
C SER A 426 4.69 -10.97 41.66
N PRO A 427 5.04 -9.66 41.51
CA PRO A 427 5.30 -9.00 40.23
C PRO A 427 6.65 -9.32 39.56
N ALA A 428 7.30 -10.43 39.91
CA ALA A 428 8.73 -10.59 39.68
C ALA A 428 9.14 -11.42 38.44
N ASN A 429 8.22 -12.02 37.67
CA ASN A 429 8.63 -12.95 36.59
C ASN A 429 7.81 -12.94 35.29
N ARG A 430 7.19 -11.81 34.95
CA ARG A 430 6.78 -11.51 33.57
C ARG A 430 7.15 -10.08 33.34
N THR A 431 8.11 -9.78 32.46
CA THR A 431 8.65 -8.43 32.23
C THR A 431 7.48 -7.45 32.06
N PRO A 432 7.08 -6.71 33.11
CA PRO A 432 6.08 -5.70 32.97
C PRO A 432 6.85 -4.56 32.32
N GLY A 433 6.44 -4.15 31.11
CA GLY A 433 6.65 -2.74 30.77
C GLY A 433 6.15 -1.93 31.97
N PRO A 434 6.87 -0.89 32.41
CA PRO A 434 6.52 -0.18 33.64
C PRO A 434 5.04 0.12 33.60
N ALA A 435 4.30 -0.31 34.62
CA ALA A 435 2.96 0.21 34.84
C ALA A 435 3.09 1.74 34.72
N PRO A 436 2.19 2.44 34.00
CA PRO A 436 2.28 3.89 33.92
C PRO A 436 2.42 4.34 35.35
N ALA A 437 3.58 4.94 35.65
CA ALA A 437 3.97 5.28 37.00
C ALA A 437 2.73 5.87 37.66
N SER A 438 2.39 5.39 38.84
CA SER A 438 1.38 6.04 39.68
C SER A 438 1.56 7.55 39.49
N PHE A 439 0.46 8.24 39.19
CA PHE A 439 0.38 9.68 38.94
C PHE A 439 0.76 10.46 40.21
N GLU A 440 1.91 10.15 40.79
CA GLU A 440 2.48 10.74 41.97
C GLU A 440 3.07 12.06 41.53
N THR A 441 2.24 13.09 41.62
CA THR A 441 2.70 14.47 41.73
C THR A 441 3.76 14.56 42.81
N LEU A 442 4.80 15.35 42.58
CA LEU A 442 5.78 15.63 43.63
C LEU A 442 5.04 16.32 44.80
N ALA A 443 4.87 15.60 45.92
CA ALA A 443 4.13 16.09 47.07
C ALA A 443 4.74 17.37 47.66
N ASP A 444 6.06 17.53 47.51
CA ASP A 444 6.84 18.71 47.87
C ASP A 444 7.52 19.29 46.61
N TYR A 445 6.79 20.07 45.81
CA TYR A 445 7.33 20.65 44.58
C TYR A 445 8.31 21.79 44.88
N ASP A 446 9.60 21.55 44.63
CA ASP A 446 10.66 22.57 44.60
C ASP A 446 10.89 23.04 43.15
N PRO A 447 10.60 24.31 42.79
CA PRO A 447 10.84 24.84 41.45
C PRO A 447 12.29 24.80 40.98
N SER A 448 13.27 24.73 41.90
CA SER A 448 14.70 24.69 41.57
C SER A 448 15.11 23.44 40.77
N ILE A 449 14.31 22.37 40.92
CA ILE A 449 14.48 21.06 40.27
C ILE A 449 14.57 21.16 38.75
N VAL A 450 13.81 22.06 38.13
CA VAL A 450 13.75 22.21 36.67
C VAL A 450 15.11 22.70 36.15
N GLY A 451 15.67 23.73 36.80
CA GLY A 451 16.98 24.28 36.43
C GLY A 451 18.13 23.31 36.68
N GLU A 452 18.03 22.45 37.69
CA GLU A 452 18.99 21.37 37.93
C GLU A 452 18.93 20.29 36.83
N LEU A 453 17.73 19.82 36.48
CA LEU A 453 17.54 18.83 35.41
C LEU A 453 18.06 19.35 34.06
N ILE A 454 17.78 20.62 33.72
CA ILE A 454 18.30 21.27 32.51
C ILE A 454 19.84 21.29 32.51
N ARG A 455 20.47 21.74 33.60
CA ARG A 455 21.95 21.79 33.71
C ARG A 455 22.60 20.40 33.63
N ARG A 456 21.97 19.40 34.24
CA ARG A 456 22.42 18.01 34.19
C ARG A 456 22.35 17.47 32.75
N SER A 457 21.28 17.77 32.02
CA SER A 457 21.13 17.41 30.61
C SER A 457 22.23 18.06 29.75
N GLN A 458 22.44 19.37 29.89
CA GLN A 458 23.46 20.11 29.15
C GLN A 458 24.87 19.55 29.41
N SER A 459 25.23 19.33 30.68
CA SER A 459 26.53 18.78 31.06
C SER A 459 26.77 17.41 30.44
N SER A 460 25.71 16.60 30.32
CA SER A 460 25.80 15.28 29.70
C SER A 460 25.94 15.36 28.19
N LEU A 461 25.29 16.31 27.51
CA LEU A 461 25.45 16.53 26.08
C LEU A 461 26.86 17.03 25.74
N ASP A 462 27.42 17.94 26.54
CA ASP A 462 28.78 18.44 26.37
C ASP A 462 29.84 17.35 26.57
N ALA A 463 29.58 16.40 27.46
CA ALA A 463 30.42 15.22 27.64
C ALA A 463 30.32 14.28 26.43
N LEU A 464 29.09 13.98 25.98
CA LEU A 464 28.83 13.13 24.82
C LEU A 464 29.50 13.69 23.55
N GLN A 465 29.36 14.99 23.28
CA GLN A 465 29.94 15.63 22.10
C GLN A 465 31.47 15.52 22.06
N ARG A 466 32.15 15.64 23.20
CA ARG A 466 33.61 15.51 23.27
C ARG A 466 34.07 14.06 23.09
N GLU A 467 33.32 13.12 23.64
CA GLU A 467 33.70 11.70 23.62
C GLU A 467 33.44 11.08 22.25
N ILE A 468 32.28 11.36 21.63
CA ILE A 468 31.90 10.77 20.34
C ILE A 468 32.89 11.16 19.22
N GLN A 469 33.46 12.37 19.26
CA GLN A 469 34.44 12.86 18.28
C GLN A 469 35.77 12.09 18.30
N ARG A 470 36.08 11.39 19.41
CA ARG A 470 37.31 10.60 19.57
C ARG A 470 37.14 9.15 19.14
N ARG A 471 35.92 8.74 18.81
CA ARG A 471 35.52 7.36 18.49
C ARG A 471 35.37 7.21 16.98
N SER A 472 35.75 6.06 16.43
CA SER A 472 35.56 5.76 15.00
C SER A 472 35.51 4.25 14.77
N GLY A 473 35.07 3.84 13.57
CA GLY A 473 34.95 2.42 13.24
C GLY A 473 33.94 1.68 14.15
N PRO A 474 34.16 0.39 14.45
CA PRO A 474 33.27 -0.39 15.31
C PRO A 474 33.10 0.15 16.74
N ASP A 475 34.17 0.70 17.33
CA ASP A 475 34.13 1.27 18.69
C ASP A 475 33.14 2.43 18.83
N LEU A 476 32.90 3.19 17.75
CA LEU A 476 31.87 4.22 17.72
C LEU A 476 30.47 3.63 17.85
N LEU A 477 30.20 2.48 17.23
CA LEU A 477 28.88 1.84 17.31
C LEU A 477 28.62 1.28 18.71
N ASP A 478 29.62 0.63 19.32
CA ASP A 478 29.54 0.14 20.70
C ASP A 478 29.31 1.30 21.68
N PHE A 479 30.02 2.42 21.47
CA PHE A 479 29.82 3.64 22.24
C PHE A 479 28.40 4.21 22.09
N ILE A 480 27.86 4.29 20.88
CA ILE A 480 26.49 4.78 20.63
C ILE A 480 25.46 3.88 21.34
N LEU A 481 25.62 2.56 21.27
CA LEU A 481 24.70 1.63 21.93
C LEU A 481 24.74 1.78 23.46
N GLU A 482 25.92 2.02 24.03
CA GLU A 482 26.06 2.29 25.45
C GLU A 482 25.45 3.65 25.85
N ASP A 483 25.72 4.71 25.09
CA ASP A 483 25.11 6.02 25.35
C ASP A 483 23.58 5.98 25.24
N ILE A 484 23.01 5.21 24.30
CA ILE A 484 21.55 5.01 24.22
C ILE A 484 21.01 4.36 25.51
N ARG A 485 21.71 3.41 26.13
CA ARG A 485 21.28 2.85 27.43
C ARG A 485 21.27 3.91 28.52
N GLN A 486 22.30 4.76 28.56
CA GLN A 486 22.39 5.88 29.51
C GLN A 486 21.31 6.93 29.25
N LEU A 487 21.01 7.21 27.98
CA LEU A 487 19.89 8.07 27.58
C LEU A 487 18.57 7.52 28.09
N LYS A 488 18.29 6.22 27.93
CA LYS A 488 17.06 5.59 28.46
C LYS A 488 16.95 5.74 29.97
N GLN A 489 18.04 5.53 30.71
CA GLN A 489 18.04 5.71 32.16
C GLN A 489 17.74 7.16 32.56
N ARG A 490 18.27 8.14 31.82
CA ARG A 490 17.99 9.56 32.04
C ARG A 490 16.54 9.93 31.69
N LEU A 491 16.01 9.42 30.57
CA LEU A 491 14.63 9.66 30.16
C LEU A 491 13.61 9.00 31.09
N ALA A 492 13.99 7.88 31.71
CA ALA A 492 13.19 7.18 32.70
C ALA A 492 13.41 7.69 34.15
N ASP A 493 14.13 8.80 34.34
CA ASP A 493 14.35 9.39 35.66
C ASP A 493 12.99 9.78 36.28
N PRO A 494 12.57 9.14 37.40
CA PRO A 494 11.29 9.41 38.03
C PRO A 494 11.11 10.88 38.42
N GLN A 495 12.20 11.56 38.76
CA GLN A 495 12.18 12.97 39.12
C GLN A 495 11.82 13.84 37.90
N SER A 496 12.39 13.53 36.73
CA SER A 496 12.07 14.23 35.48
C SER A 496 10.62 13.99 35.06
N PHE A 497 10.15 12.75 35.12
CA PHE A 497 8.76 12.43 34.77
C PHE A 497 7.77 13.05 35.77
N GLY A 498 8.09 13.05 37.06
CA GLY A 498 7.28 13.67 38.11
C GLY A 498 7.09 15.17 37.96
N VAL A 499 8.11 15.90 37.45
CA VAL A 499 7.99 17.32 37.11
C VAL A 499 6.99 17.55 35.97
N ILE A 500 7.09 16.76 34.90
CA ILE A 500 6.15 16.83 33.76
C ILE A 500 4.73 16.55 34.21
N MET A 501 4.54 15.48 34.99
CA MET A 501 3.22 15.09 35.49
C MET A 501 2.61 16.13 36.43
N THR A 502 3.41 16.79 37.27
CA THR A 502 2.95 17.91 38.10
C THR A 502 2.32 19.02 37.25
N GLY A 503 2.97 19.43 36.16
CA GLY A 503 2.44 20.44 35.23
C GLY A 503 1.17 19.99 34.49
N MET A 504 1.17 18.76 33.97
CA MET A 504 0.00 18.20 33.27
C MET A 504 -1.22 18.06 34.20
N ASN A 505 -1.02 17.60 35.43
CA ASN A 505 -2.09 17.46 36.41
C ASN A 505 -2.65 18.82 36.83
N ALA A 506 -1.79 19.83 37.01
CA ALA A 506 -2.24 21.20 37.29
C ALA A 506 -3.13 21.75 36.15
N SER A 507 -2.74 21.55 34.89
CA SER A 507 -3.54 21.94 33.72
C SER A 507 -4.89 21.20 33.66
N SER A 508 -4.90 19.88 33.87
CA SER A 508 -6.13 19.09 33.91
C SER A 508 -7.06 19.56 35.02
N TRP A 509 -6.52 19.80 36.23
CA TRP A 509 -7.28 20.27 37.37
C TRP A 509 -7.88 21.66 37.12
N LEU A 510 -7.10 22.59 36.55
CA LEU A 510 -7.59 23.93 36.19
C LEU A 510 -8.75 23.84 35.20
N ASN A 511 -8.61 23.05 34.13
CA ASN A 511 -9.65 22.89 33.12
C ASN A 511 -10.93 22.26 33.68
N GLU A 512 -10.82 21.20 34.47
CA GLU A 512 -11.97 20.54 35.09
C GLU A 512 -12.69 21.46 36.10
N THR A 513 -11.91 22.19 36.90
CA THR A 513 -12.44 23.08 37.94
C THR A 513 -13.09 24.34 37.36
N MET A 514 -12.45 24.99 36.38
CA MET A 514 -13.02 26.17 35.71
C MET A 514 -14.27 25.83 34.91
N LEU A 515 -14.32 24.65 34.29
CA LEU A 515 -15.54 24.17 33.65
C LEU A 515 -16.67 23.98 34.66
N ALA A 516 -16.38 23.35 35.81
CA ALA A 516 -17.38 23.11 36.83
C ALA A 516 -17.89 24.39 37.51
N TRP A 517 -17.01 25.36 37.76
CA TRP A 517 -17.35 26.58 38.49
C TRP A 517 -17.90 27.69 37.60
N LEU A 518 -17.34 27.85 36.40
CA LEU A 518 -17.59 29.00 35.52
C LEU A 518 -18.17 28.60 34.16
N GLY A 519 -18.21 27.30 33.83
CA GLY A 519 -18.66 26.82 32.51
C GLY A 519 -17.64 27.04 31.39
N GLU A 520 -16.42 27.46 31.72
CA GLU A 520 -15.37 27.77 30.75
C GLU A 520 -14.53 26.53 30.43
N LYS A 521 -14.27 26.30 29.14
CA LYS A 521 -13.49 25.15 28.65
C LYS A 521 -12.06 25.59 28.31
N ASN A 522 -11.09 24.70 28.55
CA ASN A 522 -9.69 24.85 28.13
C ASN A 522 -9.01 26.16 28.61
N VAL A 523 -9.36 26.64 29.81
CA VAL A 523 -8.80 27.88 30.40
C VAL A 523 -7.28 27.77 30.60
N ALA A 524 -6.76 26.57 30.87
CA ALA A 524 -5.33 26.35 31.07
C ALA A 524 -4.47 26.75 29.85
N ASP A 525 -5.01 26.68 28.64
CA ASP A 525 -4.28 27.06 27.42
C ASP A 525 -3.93 28.55 27.46
N THR A 526 -4.92 29.40 27.77
CA THR A 526 -4.72 30.85 27.89
C THR A 526 -3.78 31.19 29.04
N LEU A 527 -3.91 30.51 30.18
CA LEU A 527 -3.08 30.76 31.36
C LEU A 527 -1.63 30.29 31.20
N SER A 528 -1.36 29.38 30.26
CA SER A 528 -0.02 28.87 29.98
C SER A 528 0.71 29.61 28.87
N HIS A 529 0.10 30.66 28.29
CA HIS A 529 0.75 31.52 27.32
C HIS A 529 2.02 32.16 27.86
N SER A 530 3.09 32.16 27.04
CA SER A 530 4.41 32.72 27.39
C SER A 530 5.03 32.12 28.66
N ALA A 531 4.71 30.87 29.00
CA ALA A 531 5.39 30.16 30.06
C ALA A 531 6.92 30.08 29.76
N PRO A 532 7.79 30.44 30.72
CA PRO A 532 9.23 30.45 30.52
C PRO A 532 9.80 29.02 30.42
N ASN A 533 11.02 28.89 29.89
CA ASN A 533 11.74 27.62 29.75
C ASN A 533 11.05 26.60 28.82
N ASN A 534 10.26 27.08 27.87
CA ASN A 534 9.73 26.25 26.80
C ASN A 534 10.66 26.34 25.59
N VAL A 535 11.52 25.33 25.42
CA VAL A 535 12.56 25.30 24.38
C VAL A 535 12.00 25.46 22.95
N THR A 536 10.80 24.94 22.66
CA THR A 536 10.23 25.06 21.31
C THR A 536 9.60 26.43 21.08
N SER A 537 9.01 27.05 22.10
CA SER A 537 8.56 28.44 22.03
C SER A 537 9.74 29.41 21.88
N GLU A 538 10.80 29.23 22.66
CA GLU A 538 12.02 30.03 22.57
C GLU A 538 12.68 29.91 21.19
N MET A 539 12.74 28.70 20.62
CA MET A 539 13.22 28.48 19.25
C MET A 539 12.40 29.26 18.22
N GLY A 540 11.07 29.23 18.32
CA GLY A 540 10.19 29.99 17.42
C GLY A 540 10.40 31.50 17.50
N LEU A 541 10.55 32.03 18.73
CA LEU A 541 10.85 33.45 18.95
C LEU A 541 12.22 33.84 18.39
N ALA A 542 13.25 33.03 18.63
CA ALA A 542 14.58 33.26 18.07
C ALA A 542 14.58 33.24 16.52
N LEU A 543 13.75 32.40 15.90
CA LEU A 543 13.58 32.39 14.45
C LEU A 543 12.90 33.68 13.93
N LEU A 544 11.99 34.27 14.70
CA LEU A 544 11.42 35.59 14.38
C LEU A 544 12.48 36.68 14.45
N ASP A 545 13.39 36.65 15.42
CA ASP A 545 14.51 37.59 15.50
C ASP A 545 15.41 37.48 14.26
N VAL A 546 15.69 36.26 13.78
CA VAL A 546 16.42 36.05 12.52
C VAL A 546 15.67 36.67 11.34
N ALA A 547 14.35 36.49 11.27
CA ALA A 547 13.53 37.10 10.22
C ALA A 547 13.57 38.63 10.28
N ASP A 548 13.57 39.22 11.47
CA ASP A 548 13.69 40.66 11.69
C ASP A 548 15.05 41.21 11.27
N VAL A 549 16.13 40.44 11.43
CA VAL A 549 17.47 40.79 10.93
C VAL A 549 17.52 40.80 9.41
N ILE A 550 16.84 39.86 8.74
CA ILE A 550 16.88 39.72 7.27
C ILE A 550 15.97 40.73 6.57
N ARG A 551 14.81 41.05 7.17
CA ARG A 551 13.75 41.90 6.57
C ARG A 551 14.25 43.24 5.98
N PRO A 552 15.20 43.98 6.58
CA PRO A 552 15.72 45.23 6.03
C PRO A 552 16.59 45.07 4.77
N PHE A 553 16.92 43.85 4.35
CA PHE A 553 17.80 43.56 3.22
C PHE A 553 17.04 42.85 2.07
N PRO A 554 16.28 43.58 1.22
CA PRO A 554 15.46 43.01 0.14
C PRO A 554 16.24 42.12 -0.85
N GLN A 555 17.52 42.40 -1.06
CA GLN A 555 18.36 41.60 -1.96
C GLN A 555 18.61 40.18 -1.42
N VAL A 556 18.76 40.04 -0.09
CA VAL A 556 18.92 38.73 0.57
C VAL A 556 17.62 37.95 0.50
N VAL A 557 16.48 38.62 0.76
CA VAL A 557 15.15 38.02 0.63
C VAL A 557 14.93 37.50 -0.79
N ALA A 558 15.17 38.34 -1.81
CA ALA A 558 15.01 37.94 -3.20
C ALA A 558 15.92 36.77 -3.60
N TYR A 559 17.16 36.73 -3.09
CA TYR A 559 18.05 35.61 -3.32
C TYR A 559 17.51 34.31 -2.69
N LEU A 560 17.05 34.35 -1.44
CA LEU A 560 16.52 33.17 -0.74
C LEU A 560 15.24 32.64 -1.39
N GLU A 561 14.37 33.53 -1.88
CA GLU A 561 13.16 33.16 -2.62
C GLU A 561 13.47 32.46 -3.95
N GLN A 562 14.54 32.87 -4.63
CA GLN A 562 14.98 32.26 -5.90
C GLN A 562 15.73 30.95 -5.69
N ALA A 563 16.64 30.89 -4.71
CA ALA A 563 17.43 29.70 -4.40
C ALA A 563 16.56 28.51 -3.96
N ALA A 564 15.36 28.76 -3.44
CA ALA A 564 14.39 27.71 -3.11
C ALA A 564 13.81 26.99 -4.35
N GLY A 565 13.87 27.60 -5.54
CA GLY A 565 13.36 27.03 -6.78
C GLY A 565 14.30 26.03 -7.48
N ASP A 566 15.59 26.04 -7.14
CA ASP A 566 16.62 25.22 -7.82
C ASP A 566 16.92 23.89 -7.09
N ASN A 567 16.29 23.62 -5.94
CA ASN A 567 16.54 22.45 -5.08
C ASN A 567 15.26 21.68 -4.68
N VAL A 568 14.25 21.60 -5.57
CA VAL A 568 13.08 20.72 -5.38
C VAL A 568 13.00 19.68 -6.48
#